data_AF-A0A7S4RCT0-F1
#
_entry.id   AF-A0A7S4RCT0-F1
#
_cell.length_a   1.000
_cell.length_b   1.000
_cell.length_c   1.000
_cell.angle_alpha   90.00
_cell.angle_beta   90.00
_cell.angle_gamma   90.00
#
_symmetry.space_group_name_H-M   'P 1'
#
loop_
_entity.id
_entity.type
_entity.pdbx_description
1 polymer ?
#
loop_
_entity_poly.entity_id
_entity_poly.type
_entity_poly.pdbx_seq_one_letter_code
_entity_poly.pdbx_strand_id
1 'polypeptide(L)'
;GGQWQRALALFSAIPRHGLAPDVISFSAAISACEKGGQWRHALALLRAMPRDRLAPNVVSFSAAISACEKGGHWQRALALFCAMPRHRLAPNDISFCAAIGACERGGQWQLIVELFCSMLRRRVAPEVVDFNSAISACEKCGRWQSVPEVFCAMPLCCHTRDAVSLSAAVGTHAGRPASGDTFSRHSAL
;
A
#
# COMPACT_ATOMS: atom_id res chain seq x y z
N GLY A 1 2.60 -13.46 15.52
CA GLY A 1 3.55 -12.34 15.58
C GLY A 1 3.76 -11.84 16.99
N GLY A 2 4.48 -12.59 17.85
CA GLY A 2 4.52 -12.34 19.30
C GLY A 2 5.89 -11.96 19.90
N GLN A 3 6.92 -11.71 19.11
CA GLN A 3 8.26 -11.43 19.65
C GLN A 3 8.65 -9.95 19.67
N TRP A 4 7.72 -9.04 19.38
CA TRP A 4 8.02 -7.60 19.38
C TRP A 4 8.38 -7.09 20.78
N GLN A 5 7.74 -7.61 21.85
CA GLN A 5 8.12 -7.25 23.22
C GLN A 5 9.54 -7.70 23.55
N ARG A 6 9.92 -8.91 23.15
CA ARG A 6 11.27 -9.45 23.34
C ARG A 6 12.31 -8.65 22.54
N ALA A 7 12.00 -8.32 21.29
CA ALA A 7 12.89 -7.50 20.46
C ALA A 7 13.10 -6.10 21.06
N LEU A 8 12.04 -5.45 21.55
CA LEU A 8 12.16 -4.16 22.24
C LEU A 8 12.91 -4.26 23.57
N ALA A 9 12.68 -5.33 24.34
CA ALA A 9 13.40 -5.57 25.59
C ALA A 9 14.90 -5.74 25.33
N LEU A 10 15.28 -6.56 24.34
CA LEU A 10 16.67 -6.73 23.91
C LEU A 10 17.26 -5.41 23.42
N PHE A 11 16.53 -4.67 22.58
CA PHE A 11 16.96 -3.36 22.10
C PHE A 11 17.23 -2.38 23.25
N SER A 12 16.34 -2.33 24.25
CA SER A 12 16.52 -1.48 25.44
C SER A 12 17.66 -1.93 26.36
N ALA A 13 18.08 -3.20 26.26
CA ALA A 13 19.20 -3.73 27.01
C ALA A 13 20.55 -3.41 26.37
N ILE A 14 20.62 -3.11 25.06
CA ILE A 14 21.88 -2.80 24.34
C ILE A 14 22.71 -1.72 25.07
N PRO A 15 22.16 -0.54 25.42
CA PRO A 15 22.93 0.47 26.14
C PRO A 15 23.33 0.03 27.56
N ARG A 16 22.54 -0.84 28.21
CA ARG A 16 22.81 -1.35 29.57
C ARG A 16 24.02 -2.29 29.60
N HIS A 17 24.36 -2.88 28.46
CA HIS A 17 25.55 -3.70 28.27
C HIS A 17 26.76 -2.90 27.74
N GLY A 18 26.68 -1.57 27.70
CA GLY A 18 27.75 -0.71 27.19
C GLY A 18 27.92 -0.76 25.67
N LEU A 19 26.95 -1.33 24.96
CA LEU A 19 26.94 -1.38 23.50
C LEU A 19 26.14 -0.20 22.93
N ALA A 20 26.57 0.32 21.78
CA ALA A 20 25.80 1.32 21.04
C ALA A 20 24.85 0.62 20.07
N PRO A 21 23.54 0.96 20.05
CA PRO A 21 22.64 0.44 19.03
C PRO A 21 23.08 0.93 17.65
N ASP A 22 23.01 0.05 16.67
CA ASP A 22 23.36 0.32 15.29
C ASP A 22 22.11 0.30 14.38
N VAL A 23 22.30 0.62 13.09
CA VAL A 23 21.21 0.62 12.10
C VAL A 23 20.50 -0.74 12.04
N ILE A 24 21.25 -1.83 12.22
CA ILE A 24 20.72 -3.21 12.18
C ILE A 24 19.82 -3.46 13.37
N SER A 25 20.24 -3.10 14.58
CA SER A 25 19.47 -3.23 15.82
C SER A 25 18.14 -2.47 15.75
N PHE A 26 18.18 -1.23 15.25
CA PHE A 26 16.97 -0.44 15.00
C PHE A 26 16.06 -1.08 13.95
N SER A 27 16.61 -1.46 12.79
CA SER A 27 15.85 -2.08 11.71
C SER A 27 15.16 -3.36 12.19
N ALA A 28 15.87 -4.20 12.94
CA ALA A 28 15.33 -5.44 13.50
C ALA A 28 14.20 -5.17 14.51
N ALA A 29 14.36 -4.19 15.39
CA ALA A 29 13.32 -3.81 16.34
C ALA A 29 12.07 -3.24 15.65
N ILE A 30 12.25 -2.43 14.59
CA ILE A 30 11.15 -1.89 13.79
C ILE A 30 10.41 -3.02 13.04
N SER A 31 11.14 -3.94 12.39
CA SER A 31 10.53 -5.11 11.73
C SER A 31 9.81 -6.04 12.72
N ALA A 32 10.30 -6.17 13.94
CA ALA A 32 9.59 -6.91 14.98
C ALA A 32 8.27 -6.20 15.35
N CYS A 33 8.29 -4.87 15.49
CA CYS A 33 7.08 -4.07 15.73
C CYS A 33 6.07 -4.18 14.58
N GLU A 34 6.54 -4.20 13.33
CA GLU A 34 5.74 -4.41 12.12
C GLU A 34 5.04 -5.77 12.12
N LYS A 35 5.73 -6.84 12.51
CA LYS A 35 5.14 -8.19 12.69
C LYS A 35 4.15 -8.26 13.86
N GLY A 36 4.26 -7.36 14.82
CA GLY A 36 3.36 -7.22 15.97
C GLY A 36 2.23 -6.20 15.80
N GLY A 37 2.13 -5.54 14.63
CA GLY A 37 1.17 -4.45 14.41
C GLY A 37 1.40 -3.22 15.30
N GLN A 38 2.56 -3.10 15.94
CA GLN A 38 2.88 -2.05 16.91
C GLN A 38 3.40 -0.78 16.24
N TRP A 39 2.54 -0.12 15.48
CA TRP A 39 2.88 1.09 14.73
C TRP A 39 3.46 2.22 15.61
N ARG A 40 2.99 2.36 16.87
CA ARG A 40 3.48 3.39 17.81
C ARG A 40 4.97 3.21 18.11
N HIS A 41 5.35 1.97 18.42
CA HIS A 41 6.72 1.60 18.74
C HIS A 41 7.62 1.69 17.50
N ALA A 42 7.14 1.21 16.34
CA ALA A 42 7.86 1.33 15.08
C ALA A 42 8.20 2.79 14.73
N LEU A 43 7.22 3.70 14.85
CA LEU A 43 7.43 5.14 14.60
C LEU A 43 8.36 5.80 15.63
N ALA A 44 8.25 5.41 16.90
CA ALA A 44 9.12 5.93 17.95
C ALA A 44 10.59 5.55 17.69
N LEU A 45 10.84 4.29 17.33
CA LEU A 45 12.18 3.80 16.98
C LEU A 45 12.74 4.51 15.74
N LEU A 46 11.95 4.64 14.67
CA LEU A 46 12.37 5.34 13.45
C LEU A 46 12.77 6.81 13.72
N ARG A 47 12.04 7.49 14.62
CA ARG A 47 12.34 8.87 15.03
C ARG A 47 13.52 8.98 16.00
N ALA A 48 13.88 7.89 16.67
CA ALA A 48 15.01 7.85 17.58
C ALA A 48 16.34 7.67 16.84
N MET A 49 16.37 7.00 15.67
CA MET A 49 17.60 6.78 14.89
C MET A 49 18.44 8.07 14.66
N PRO A 50 17.86 9.20 14.21
CA PRO A 50 18.64 10.41 14.00
C PRO A 50 19.20 11.02 15.29
N ARG A 51 18.56 10.78 16.45
CA ARG A 51 19.06 11.23 17.76
C ARG A 51 20.33 10.48 18.16
N ASP A 52 20.42 9.22 17.75
CA ASP A 52 21.60 8.37 17.95
C ASP A 52 22.63 8.52 16.80
N ARG A 53 22.50 9.58 15.98
CA ARG A 53 23.34 9.86 14.80
C ARG A 53 23.32 8.75 13.74
N LEU A 54 22.24 7.96 13.70
CA LEU A 54 22.02 6.91 12.71
C LEU A 54 21.07 7.39 11.62
N ALA A 55 21.45 7.14 10.36
CA ALA A 55 20.57 7.39 9.23
C ALA A 55 19.56 6.24 9.07
N PRO A 56 18.24 6.50 9.06
CA PRO A 56 17.28 5.48 8.70
C PRO A 56 17.51 5.04 7.24
N ASN A 57 17.31 3.75 6.98
CA ASN A 57 17.44 3.16 5.65
C ASN A 57 16.05 2.80 5.07
N VAL A 58 16.03 2.31 3.83
CA VAL A 58 14.80 1.87 3.15
C VAL A 58 14.05 0.83 3.98
N VAL A 59 14.76 -0.12 4.60
CA VAL A 59 14.18 -1.20 5.41
C VAL A 59 13.45 -0.66 6.65
N SER A 60 14.04 0.31 7.36
CA SER A 60 13.44 0.92 8.54
C SER A 60 12.17 1.71 8.18
N PHE A 61 12.21 2.44 7.07
CA PHE A 61 11.04 3.15 6.56
C PHE A 61 9.95 2.20 6.07
N SER A 62 10.28 1.19 5.26
CA SER A 62 9.30 0.23 4.74
C SER A 62 8.61 -0.53 5.86
N ALA A 63 9.37 -1.00 6.86
CA ALA A 63 8.79 -1.66 8.03
C ALA A 63 7.90 -0.73 8.86
N ALA A 64 8.26 0.55 9.00
CA ALA A 64 7.40 1.51 9.69
C ALA A 64 6.10 1.81 8.92
N ILE A 65 6.15 1.89 7.59
CA ILE A 65 4.97 2.05 6.71
C ILE A 65 4.06 0.83 6.85
N SER A 66 4.60 -0.39 6.71
CA SER A 66 3.85 -1.64 6.89
C SER A 66 3.28 -1.81 8.31
N ALA A 67 3.97 -1.32 9.34
CA ALA A 67 3.40 -1.29 10.69
C ALA A 67 2.18 -0.35 10.77
N CYS A 68 2.25 0.83 10.14
CA CYS A 68 1.14 1.78 10.09
C CYS A 68 -0.05 1.24 9.26
N GLU A 69 0.24 0.57 8.15
CA GLU A 69 -0.71 -0.14 7.31
C GLU A 69 -1.53 -1.16 8.13
N LYS A 70 -0.84 -2.07 8.83
CA LYS A 70 -1.47 -3.07 9.71
C LYS A 70 -2.23 -2.45 10.88
N GLY A 71 -1.79 -1.27 11.33
CA GLY A 71 -2.47 -0.47 12.35
C GLY A 71 -3.65 0.36 11.84
N GLY A 72 -3.99 0.30 10.54
CA GLY A 72 -5.08 1.09 9.95
C GLY A 72 -4.81 2.60 9.85
N HIS A 73 -3.56 3.03 10.03
CA HIS A 73 -3.18 4.45 10.06
C HIS A 73 -2.63 4.91 8.71
N TRP A 74 -3.50 4.95 7.70
CA TRP A 74 -3.16 5.26 6.31
C TRP A 74 -2.50 6.65 6.14
N GLN A 75 -2.97 7.67 6.87
CA GLN A 75 -2.37 9.02 6.81
C GLN A 75 -0.89 9.00 7.21
N ARG A 76 -0.54 8.20 8.23
CA ARG A 76 0.84 8.09 8.71
C ARG A 76 1.69 7.26 7.78
N ALA A 77 1.14 6.18 7.23
CA ALA A 77 1.82 5.36 6.21
C ALA A 77 2.21 6.23 5.00
N LEU A 78 1.28 7.03 4.47
CA LEU A 78 1.54 7.97 3.38
C LEU A 78 2.54 9.06 3.76
N ALA A 79 2.40 9.66 4.94
CA ALA A 79 3.33 10.70 5.38
C ALA A 79 4.77 10.18 5.46
N LEU A 80 4.97 8.94 5.92
CA LEU A 80 6.27 8.27 5.91
C LEU A 80 6.76 7.99 4.48
N PHE A 81 5.90 7.48 3.62
CA PHE A 81 6.21 7.21 2.21
C PHE A 81 6.68 8.48 1.49
N CYS A 82 5.94 9.59 1.63
CA CYS A 82 6.30 10.89 1.07
C CYS A 82 7.57 11.50 1.72
N ALA A 83 7.94 11.06 2.92
CA ALA A 83 9.17 11.49 3.57
C ALA A 83 10.41 10.76 3.05
N MET A 84 10.30 9.56 2.46
CA MET A 84 11.46 8.79 1.98
C MET A 84 12.35 9.58 1.01
N PRO A 85 11.84 10.29 -0.01
CA PRO A 85 12.68 11.09 -0.91
C PRO A 85 13.42 12.22 -0.19
N ARG A 86 12.83 12.80 0.87
CA ARG A 86 13.50 13.83 1.69
C ARG A 86 14.71 13.28 2.44
N HIS A 87 14.68 11.98 2.76
CA HIS A 87 15.81 11.26 3.33
C HIS A 87 16.77 10.68 2.27
N ARG A 88 16.62 11.07 0.99
CA ARG A 88 17.37 10.50 -0.15
C ARG A 88 17.19 8.99 -0.31
N LEU A 89 16.05 8.46 0.14
CA LEU A 89 15.70 7.05 0.01
C LEU A 89 14.73 6.87 -1.15
N ALA A 90 15.03 5.92 -2.03
CA ALA A 90 14.11 5.49 -3.07
C ALA A 90 13.09 4.52 -2.46
N PRO A 91 11.77 4.77 -2.59
CA PRO A 91 10.77 3.78 -2.23
C PRO A 91 10.95 2.53 -3.08
N ASN A 92 10.91 1.37 -2.43
CA ASN A 92 10.94 0.06 -3.08
C ASN A 92 9.52 -0.53 -3.16
N ASP A 93 9.41 -1.69 -3.79
CA ASP A 93 8.17 -2.45 -4.00
C ASP A 93 7.40 -2.60 -2.68
N ILE A 94 8.07 -3.03 -1.60
CA ILE A 94 7.47 -3.19 -0.26
C ILE A 94 6.85 -1.87 0.25
N SER A 95 7.53 -0.74 0.04
CA SER A 95 7.04 0.57 0.48
C SER A 95 5.80 1.02 -0.30
N PHE A 96 5.75 0.73 -1.60
CA PHE A 96 4.58 0.99 -2.44
C PHE A 96 3.41 0.11 -2.03
N CYS A 97 3.60 -1.19 -1.92
CA CYS A 97 2.56 -2.14 -1.53
C CYS A 97 1.97 -1.80 -0.16
N ALA A 98 2.83 -1.48 0.82
CA ALA A 98 2.38 -1.07 2.15
C ALA A 98 1.60 0.27 2.12
N ALA A 99 2.00 1.23 1.29
CA ALA A 99 1.28 2.48 1.12
C ALA A 99 -0.09 2.28 0.44
N ILE A 100 -0.15 1.46 -0.62
CA ILE A 100 -1.39 1.11 -1.33
C ILE A 100 -2.35 0.35 -0.41
N GLY A 101 -1.87 -0.69 0.27
CA GLY A 101 -2.68 -1.46 1.23
C GLY A 101 -3.17 -0.62 2.40
N ALA A 102 -2.43 0.42 2.81
CA ALA A 102 -2.87 1.34 3.84
C ALA A 102 -4.00 2.24 3.32
N CYS A 103 -3.85 2.77 2.10
CA CYS A 103 -4.88 3.58 1.45
C CYS A 103 -6.15 2.77 1.18
N GLU A 104 -6.03 1.49 0.84
CA GLU A 104 -7.18 0.59 0.63
C GLU A 104 -8.01 0.45 1.90
N ARG A 105 -7.35 0.19 3.04
CA ARG A 105 -8.02 0.14 4.36
C ARG A 105 -8.59 1.49 4.77
N GLY A 106 -7.98 2.59 4.30
CA GLY A 106 -8.46 3.95 4.50
C GLY A 106 -9.57 4.40 3.54
N GLY A 107 -9.95 3.58 2.56
CA GLY A 107 -10.92 3.93 1.51
C GLY A 107 -10.46 5.06 0.58
N GLN A 108 -9.16 5.35 0.52
CA GLN A 108 -8.60 6.49 -0.21
C GLN A 108 -8.20 6.07 -1.63
N TRP A 109 -9.20 5.81 -2.47
CA TRP A 109 -9.00 5.33 -3.84
C TRP A 109 -8.19 6.28 -4.72
N GLN A 110 -8.34 7.60 -4.58
CA GLN A 110 -7.58 8.56 -5.39
C GLN A 110 -6.07 8.37 -5.19
N LEU A 111 -5.67 8.19 -3.93
CA LEU A 111 -4.26 8.02 -3.56
C LEU A 111 -3.72 6.67 -4.03
N ILE A 112 -4.56 5.63 -4.07
CA ILE A 112 -4.17 4.32 -4.62
C ILE A 112 -3.83 4.47 -6.10
N VAL A 113 -4.67 5.14 -6.88
CA VAL A 113 -4.43 5.37 -8.32
C VAL A 113 -3.16 6.19 -8.53
N GLU A 114 -2.97 7.27 -7.78
CA GLU A 114 -1.76 8.10 -7.87
C GLU A 114 -0.47 7.31 -7.54
N LEU A 115 -0.49 6.52 -6.45
CA LEU A 115 0.63 5.67 -6.06
C LEU A 115 0.91 4.61 -7.13
N PHE A 116 -0.13 4.00 -7.68
CA PHE A 116 -0.04 2.99 -8.73
C PHE A 116 0.59 3.56 -10.01
N CYS A 117 0.12 4.73 -10.46
CA CYS A 117 0.73 5.45 -11.60
C CYS A 117 2.18 5.87 -11.32
N SER A 118 2.53 6.19 -10.07
CA SER A 118 3.91 6.48 -9.68
C SER A 118 4.79 5.21 -9.73
N MET A 119 4.25 4.06 -9.34
CA MET A 119 4.93 2.76 -9.38
C MET A 119 5.31 2.36 -10.81
N LEU A 120 4.34 2.45 -11.73
CA LEU A 120 4.53 2.20 -13.16
C LEU A 120 5.57 3.14 -13.79
N ARG A 121 5.50 4.44 -13.49
CA ARG A 121 6.47 5.43 -13.99
C ARG A 121 7.89 5.16 -13.51
N ARG A 122 8.04 4.59 -12.32
CA ARG A 122 9.34 4.23 -11.74
C ARG A 122 9.83 2.84 -12.16
N ARG A 123 9.10 2.14 -13.04
CA ARG A 123 9.38 0.77 -13.47
C ARG A 123 9.50 -0.23 -12.31
N VAL A 124 8.77 0.05 -11.23
CA VAL A 124 8.59 -0.89 -10.12
C VAL A 124 7.45 -1.81 -10.52
N ALA A 125 7.72 -3.12 -10.61
CA ALA A 125 6.74 -4.08 -11.12
C ALA A 125 5.58 -4.23 -10.11
N PRO A 126 4.34 -3.88 -10.49
CA PRO A 126 3.21 -4.07 -9.59
C PRO A 126 2.95 -5.55 -9.37
N GLU A 127 2.78 -5.94 -8.11
CA GLU A 127 2.37 -7.30 -7.78
C GLU A 127 0.84 -7.44 -7.93
N VAL A 128 0.36 -8.68 -7.98
CA VAL A 128 -1.07 -9.00 -8.10
C VAL A 128 -1.91 -8.30 -7.01
N VAL A 129 -1.34 -8.12 -5.82
CA VAL A 129 -1.98 -7.42 -4.71
C VAL A 129 -2.22 -5.95 -5.06
N ASP A 130 -1.26 -5.25 -5.68
CA ASP A 130 -1.41 -3.83 -6.03
C ASP A 130 -2.52 -3.61 -7.06
N PHE A 131 -2.62 -4.51 -8.04
CA PHE A 131 -3.70 -4.49 -9.03
C PHE A 131 -5.06 -4.74 -8.41
N ASN A 132 -5.18 -5.75 -7.54
CA ASN A 132 -6.45 -6.06 -6.87
C ASN A 132 -6.90 -4.90 -5.97
N SER A 133 -5.98 -4.27 -5.24
CA SER A 133 -6.28 -3.08 -4.44
C SER A 133 -6.74 -1.90 -5.31
N ALA A 134 -6.11 -1.69 -6.47
CA ALA A 134 -6.52 -0.65 -7.41
C ALA A 134 -7.91 -0.91 -8.03
N ILE A 135 -8.21 -2.16 -8.39
CA ILE A 135 -9.52 -2.57 -8.93
C ILE A 135 -10.60 -2.40 -7.85
N SER A 136 -10.39 -2.94 -6.65
CA SER A 136 -11.36 -2.82 -5.53
C SER A 136 -11.64 -1.36 -5.18
N ALA A 137 -10.61 -0.51 -5.26
CA ALA A 137 -10.76 0.92 -5.05
C ALA A 137 -11.60 1.60 -6.14
N CYS A 138 -11.47 1.20 -7.40
CA CYS A 138 -12.29 1.71 -8.50
C CYS A 138 -13.76 1.26 -8.39
N GLU A 139 -14.00 0.00 -8.02
CA GLU A 139 -15.35 -0.55 -7.81
C GLU A 139 -16.12 0.20 -6.72
N LYS A 140 -15.46 0.43 -5.57
CA LYS A 140 -16.06 1.13 -4.42
C LYS A 140 -16.44 2.57 -4.71
N CYS A 141 -15.89 3.17 -5.77
CA CYS A 141 -16.07 4.59 -6.07
C CYS A 141 -16.89 4.84 -7.34
N GLY A 142 -17.42 3.78 -7.96
CA GLY A 142 -18.28 3.86 -9.15
C GLY A 142 -17.60 4.46 -10.38
N ARG A 143 -16.27 4.64 -10.35
CA ARG A 143 -15.47 5.19 -11.46
C ARG A 143 -14.84 4.06 -12.24
N TRP A 144 -15.68 3.35 -12.98
CA TRP A 144 -15.28 2.29 -13.90
C TRP A 144 -14.45 2.79 -15.09
N GLN A 145 -14.45 4.10 -15.34
CA GLN A 145 -13.77 4.71 -16.49
C GLN A 145 -12.24 4.72 -16.37
N SER A 146 -11.67 4.63 -15.16
CA SER A 146 -10.22 4.53 -14.94
C SER A 146 -9.71 3.08 -14.90
N VAL A 147 -10.62 2.10 -14.82
CA VAL A 147 -10.29 0.67 -14.83
C VAL A 147 -9.59 0.23 -16.13
N PRO A 148 -9.97 0.70 -17.34
CA PRO A 148 -9.26 0.37 -18.58
C PRO A 148 -7.81 0.85 -18.60
N GLU A 149 -7.48 1.98 -17.99
CA GLU A 149 -6.10 2.47 -17.93
C GLU A 149 -5.25 1.60 -17.00
N VAL A 150 -5.79 1.20 -15.85
CA VAL A 150 -5.14 0.25 -14.93
C VAL A 150 -4.98 -1.12 -15.57
N PHE A 151 -5.99 -1.57 -16.34
CA PHE A 151 -6.00 -2.87 -17.02
C PHE A 151 -5.09 -2.90 -18.26
N CYS A 152 -5.00 -1.81 -19.03
CA CYS A 152 -4.04 -1.66 -20.13
C CYS A 152 -2.59 -1.55 -19.62
N ALA A 153 -2.40 -1.05 -18.39
CA ALA A 153 -1.11 -1.01 -17.75
C ALA A 153 -0.68 -2.34 -17.11
N MET A 154 -1.56 -3.37 -17.04
CA MET A 154 -1.12 -4.74 -16.77
C MET A 154 -0.29 -5.21 -17.96
N PRO A 155 1.02 -5.45 -17.80
CA PRO A 155 1.78 -6.16 -18.80
C PRO A 155 1.21 -7.57 -18.91
N LEU A 156 1.20 -8.12 -20.12
CA LEU A 156 0.85 -9.50 -20.50
C LEU A 156 1.64 -10.61 -19.77
N CYS A 157 2.29 -10.31 -18.64
CA CYS A 157 3.22 -11.18 -17.93
C CYS A 157 2.62 -11.89 -16.71
N CYS A 158 1.42 -11.55 -16.24
CA CYS A 158 0.74 -12.28 -15.16
C CYS A 158 -0.28 -13.26 -15.74
N HIS A 159 0.07 -14.55 -15.75
CA HIS A 159 -0.76 -15.67 -16.23
C HIS A 159 -1.94 -16.05 -15.33
N THR A 160 -2.40 -15.16 -14.45
CA THR A 160 -3.56 -15.42 -13.60
C THR A 160 -4.62 -14.34 -13.86
N ARG A 161 -5.36 -14.55 -14.97
CA ARG A 161 -6.73 -14.05 -15.09
C ARG A 161 -7.57 -14.78 -14.04
N ASP A 162 -7.46 -14.38 -12.78
CA ASP A 162 -8.27 -14.98 -11.73
C ASP A 162 -9.74 -14.58 -11.92
N ALA A 163 -10.63 -15.55 -11.70
CA ALA A 163 -12.05 -15.48 -12.00
C ALA A 163 -12.80 -14.31 -11.28
N VAL A 164 -12.20 -13.72 -10.25
CA VAL A 164 -12.74 -12.57 -9.50
C VAL A 164 -12.65 -11.28 -10.34
N SER A 165 -11.56 -11.07 -11.07
CA SER A 165 -11.41 -9.93 -11.98
C SER A 165 -12.33 -10.05 -13.20
N LEU A 166 -12.66 -11.29 -13.58
CA LEU A 166 -13.56 -11.58 -14.70
C LEU A 166 -15.04 -11.49 -14.29
N SER A 167 -15.41 -11.88 -13.06
CA SER A 167 -16.79 -11.74 -12.58
C SER A 167 -17.17 -10.29 -12.28
N ALA A 168 -16.22 -9.45 -11.86
CA ALA A 168 -16.37 -7.99 -11.76
C ALA A 168 -16.61 -7.34 -13.13
N ALA A 169 -15.89 -7.79 -14.16
CA ALA A 169 -16.02 -7.29 -15.53
C ALA A 169 -17.26 -7.82 -16.28
N VAL A 170 -17.70 -9.05 -15.98
CA VAL A 170 -18.91 -9.64 -16.59
C VAL A 170 -20.18 -9.22 -15.86
N GLY A 171 -20.14 -9.02 -14.54
CA GLY A 171 -21.26 -8.54 -13.73
C GLY A 171 -21.68 -7.10 -14.06
N THR A 172 -20.79 -6.30 -14.64
CA THR A 172 -21.05 -4.89 -15.02
C THR A 172 -21.75 -4.72 -16.37
N HIS A 173 -21.86 -5.78 -17.19
CA HIS A 173 -22.60 -5.69 -18.45
C HIS A 173 -24.12 -5.99 -18.32
N ALA A 174 -24.55 -6.54 -17.17
CA ALA A 174 -25.94 -6.95 -16.93
C ALA A 174 -26.79 -5.92 -16.16
N GLY A 175 -26.23 -4.77 -15.78
CA GLY A 175 -26.88 -3.75 -14.95
C GLY A 175 -27.40 -2.51 -15.69
N ARG A 176 -27.57 -2.54 -17.01
CA ARG A 176 -28.23 -1.44 -17.75
C ARG A 176 -29.74 -1.70 -17.77
N PRO A 177 -30.59 -0.86 -17.14
CA PRO A 177 -31.98 -0.79 -17.55
C PRO A 177 -32.00 -0.26 -18.98
N ALA A 178 -32.59 -1.03 -19.89
CA ALA A 178 -32.94 -0.55 -21.22
C ALA A 178 -33.81 0.70 -21.06
N SER A 179 -33.23 1.88 -21.25
CA SER A 179 -34.00 3.09 -21.48
C SER A 179 -34.73 2.89 -22.79
N GLY A 180 -36.04 2.65 -22.69
CA GLY A 180 -36.91 2.45 -23.82
C GLY A 180 -36.97 3.69 -24.68
N ASP A 181 -36.48 3.58 -25.91
CA ASP A 181 -36.96 4.40 -27.00
C ASP A 181 -38.26 3.75 -27.51
N THR A 182 -39.38 4.16 -26.91
CA THR A 182 -40.69 4.06 -27.55
C THR A 182 -40.69 4.97 -28.77
N PHE A 183 -40.17 4.47 -29.89
CA PHE A 183 -40.41 5.06 -31.19
C PHE A 183 -41.87 4.73 -31.55
N SER A 184 -42.78 5.63 -31.20
CA SER A 184 -44.15 5.65 -31.70
C SER A 184 -44.13 5.77 -33.23
N ARG A 185 -44.09 4.62 -33.92
CA ARG A 185 -44.66 4.51 -35.26
C ARG A 185 -46.16 4.48 -35.10
N HIS A 186 -46.79 5.63 -35.24
CA HIS A 186 -48.16 5.70 -35.71
C HIS A 186 -48.21 5.05 -37.10
N SER A 187 -48.74 3.84 -37.15
CA SER A 187 -49.26 3.24 -38.37
C SER A 187 -50.66 3.79 -38.64
N ALA A 188 -50.94 4.11 -39.90
CA ALA A 188 -52.10 3.62 -40.66
C ALA A 188 -52.76 4.69 -41.54
N LEU A 189 -52.89 4.29 -42.81
CA LEU A 189 -53.80 4.74 -43.88
C LEU A 189 -53.39 5.97 -44.69
#